data_AF-A0A7X8WJY0-F1
#
_entry.id   AF-A0A7X8WJY0-F1
#
_cell.length_a   1.000
_cell.length_b   1.000
_cell.length_c   1.000
_cell.angle_alpha   90.00
_cell.angle_beta   90.00
_cell.angle_gamma   90.00
#
_symmetry.space_group_name_H-M   'P 1'
#
loop_
_entity.id
_entity.type
_entity.pdbx_description
1 polymer ?
#
loop_
_entity_poly.entity_id
_entity_poly.type
_entity_poly.pdbx_seq_one_letter_code
_entity_poly.pdbx_strand_id
1 'polypeptide(L)'
;MVKSNEGIEEYYNQRRLTNIGTFKKYLENYLLASDFVNPEMTFIVRQLQSNEKGVPIEVYFFCNEQTWAKYEQIQSDIFDHFFAIAPEFGLQVFQTVSGRSLTRTIQHS
;
A
#
# COMPACT_ATOMS: atom_id res chain seq x y z
N MET A 1 27.03 -40.07 6.98
CA MET A 1 26.79 -39.17 5.83
C MET A 1 25.70 -38.20 6.23
N VAL A 2 26.10 -37.09 6.86
CA VAL A 2 25.19 -36.01 7.25
C VAL A 2 24.93 -35.21 5.98
N LYS A 3 23.67 -35.16 5.50
CA LYS A 3 23.32 -34.25 4.40
C LYS A 3 23.44 -32.82 4.95
N SER A 4 24.31 -32.04 4.34
CA SER A 4 24.56 -30.64 4.68
C SER A 4 23.25 -29.84 4.59
N ASN A 5 22.96 -29.06 5.62
CA ASN A 5 21.73 -28.28 5.78
C ASN A 5 21.68 -27.03 4.85
N GLU A 6 22.75 -26.79 4.10
CA GLU A 6 22.99 -25.57 3.28
C GLU A 6 21.96 -25.41 2.14
N GLY A 7 21.57 -26.50 1.48
CA GLY A 7 20.58 -26.46 0.39
C GLY A 7 19.14 -26.17 0.83
N ILE A 8 18.85 -26.30 2.13
CA ILE A 8 17.53 -26.01 2.70
C ILE A 8 17.41 -24.51 3.03
N GLU A 9 18.46 -23.90 3.57
CA GLU A 9 18.49 -22.46 3.88
C GLU A 9 18.31 -21.59 2.62
N GLU A 10 18.94 -21.98 1.51
CA GLU A 10 18.88 -21.26 0.24
C GLU A 10 17.47 -21.28 -0.40
N TYR A 11 16.68 -22.32 -0.14
CA TYR A 11 15.30 -22.44 -0.61
C TYR A 11 14.32 -21.53 0.15
N TYR A 12 14.54 -21.33 1.46
CA TYR A 12 13.69 -20.47 2.28
C TYR A 12 14.04 -18.98 2.15
N ASN A 13 15.29 -18.64 1.82
CA ASN A 13 15.75 -17.25 1.66
C ASN A 13 15.39 -16.60 0.32
N GLN A 14 14.63 -17.26 -0.54
CA GLN A 14 14.16 -16.66 -1.78
C GLN A 14 13.10 -15.60 -1.51
N ARG A 15 13.23 -14.42 -2.12
CA ARG A 15 12.23 -13.36 -2.03
C ARG A 15 10.91 -13.84 -2.63
N ARG A 16 9.95 -14.17 -1.78
CA ARG A 16 8.60 -14.56 -2.20
C ARG A 16 7.79 -13.32 -2.54
N LEU A 17 7.14 -13.34 -3.70
CA LEU A 17 6.16 -12.32 -4.04
C LEU A 17 4.95 -12.48 -3.11
N THR A 18 4.52 -11.37 -2.52
CA THR A 18 3.31 -11.29 -1.73
C THR A 18 2.40 -10.22 -2.35
N ASN A 19 1.09 -10.33 -2.15
CA ASN A 19 0.15 -9.33 -2.65
C ASN A 19 0.51 -7.92 -2.16
N ILE A 20 0.81 -7.79 -0.86
CA ILE A 20 1.22 -6.51 -0.26
C ILE A 20 2.56 -6.04 -0.82
N GLY A 21 3.54 -6.93 -0.98
CA GLY A 21 4.84 -6.58 -1.55
C GLY A 21 4.73 -6.10 -3.00
N THR A 22 3.87 -6.73 -3.78
CA THR A 22 3.60 -6.39 -5.19
C THR A 22 2.85 -5.06 -5.28
N PHE A 23 1.81 -4.88 -4.46
CA PHE A 23 1.06 -3.63 -4.37
C PHE A 23 1.97 -2.45 -4.01
N LYS A 24 2.80 -2.60 -2.97
CA LYS A 24 3.80 -1.58 -2.62
C LYS A 24 4.70 -1.21 -3.79
N LYS A 25 5.21 -2.20 -4.52
CA LYS A 25 6.10 -1.93 -5.65
C LYS A 25 5.37 -1.21 -6.79
N TYR A 26 4.11 -1.56 -7.00
CA TYR A 26 3.23 -0.83 -7.92
C TYR A 26 3.04 0.63 -7.49
N LEU A 27 2.73 0.89 -6.21
CA LEU A 27 2.60 2.26 -5.68
C LEU A 27 3.88 3.09 -5.88
N GLU A 28 5.04 2.50 -5.57
CA GLU A 28 6.34 3.14 -5.80
C GLU A 28 6.49 3.59 -7.25
N ASN A 29 6.25 2.68 -8.19
CA ASN A 29 6.43 2.96 -9.62
C ASN A 29 5.41 3.98 -10.15
N TYR A 30 4.16 3.92 -9.68
CA TYR A 30 3.12 4.89 -10.05
C TYR A 30 3.49 6.31 -9.63
N LEU A 31 3.93 6.48 -8.38
CA LEU A 31 4.34 7.78 -7.85
C LEU A 31 5.61 8.30 -8.54
N LEU A 32 6.63 7.44 -8.74
CA LEU A 32 7.87 7.85 -9.41
C LEU A 32 7.68 8.20 -10.88
N ALA A 33 6.61 7.71 -11.52
CA ALA A 33 6.25 8.08 -12.89
C ALA A 33 5.50 9.44 -12.96
N SER A 34 5.19 10.07 -11.83
CA SER A 34 4.39 11.28 -11.76
C SER A 34 5.24 12.55 -11.63
N ASP A 35 4.88 13.61 -12.35
CA ASP A 35 5.63 14.88 -12.36
C ASP A 35 5.55 15.66 -11.02
N PHE A 36 4.62 15.30 -10.14
CA PHE A 36 4.43 15.96 -8.85
C PHE A 36 5.37 15.43 -7.76
N VAL A 37 6.10 14.33 -7.97
CA VAL A 37 7.07 13.81 -7.00
C VAL A 37 8.43 14.44 -7.23
N ASN A 38 9.09 14.87 -6.16
CA ASN A 38 10.49 15.27 -6.19
C ASN A 38 11.39 14.04 -6.00
N PRO A 39 12.08 13.55 -7.05
CA PRO A 39 12.90 12.33 -6.95
C PRO A 39 14.23 12.54 -6.23
N GLU A 40 14.69 13.80 -6.07
CA GLU A 40 15.96 14.14 -5.41
C GLU A 40 15.82 14.20 -3.87
N MET A 41 14.60 14.06 -3.36
CA MET A 41 14.29 14.08 -1.94
C MET A 41 13.83 12.71 -1.45
N THR A 42 13.69 12.57 -0.12
CA THR A 42 13.28 11.31 0.49
C THR A 42 11.97 10.79 -0.10
N PHE A 43 12.02 9.58 -0.63
CA PHE A 43 10.88 8.84 -1.16
C PHE A 43 10.82 7.47 -0.48
N ILE A 44 9.73 7.18 0.22
CA ILE A 44 9.57 5.95 1.00
C ILE A 44 8.14 5.42 0.79
N VAL A 45 8.05 4.14 0.41
CA VAL A 45 6.82 3.35 0.50
C VAL A 45 7.10 2.13 1.36
N ARG A 46 6.59 2.10 2.59
CA ARG A 46 6.92 1.05 3.57
C ARG A 46 5.69 0.49 4.28
N GLN A 47 5.86 -0.71 4.83
CA GLN A 47 4.89 -1.28 5.75
C GLN A 47 5.22 -0.77 7.15
N LEU A 48 4.20 -0.42 7.92
CA LEU A 48 4.33 -0.18 9.35
C LEU A 48 4.07 -1.48 10.11
N GLN A 49 4.30 -1.45 11.43
CA GLN A 49 3.97 -2.57 12.31
C GLN A 49 2.49 -2.94 12.17
N SER A 50 2.22 -4.24 12.05
CA SER A 50 0.87 -4.77 11.97
C SER A 50 0.10 -4.52 13.26
N ASN A 51 -1.21 -4.29 13.14
CA ASN A 51 -2.11 -4.08 14.27
C ASN A 51 -3.48 -4.73 13.99
N GLU A 52 -4.46 -4.51 14.87
CA GLU A 52 -5.80 -5.06 14.76
C GLU A 52 -6.58 -4.64 13.49
N LYS A 53 -6.10 -3.61 12.78
CA LYS A 53 -6.65 -3.09 11.53
C LYS A 53 -5.90 -3.57 10.28
N GLY A 54 -4.93 -4.47 10.45
CA GLY A 54 -4.14 -5.05 9.37
C GLY A 54 -2.70 -4.52 9.30
N VAL A 55 -2.15 -4.44 8.09
CA VAL A 55 -0.77 -3.98 7.83
C VAL A 55 -0.83 -2.58 7.20
N PRO A 56 -0.57 -1.49 7.95
CA PRO A 56 -0.60 -0.16 7.40
C PRO A 56 0.52 0.05 6.39
N ILE A 57 0.24 0.77 5.31
CA ILE A 57 1.22 1.23 4.33
C ILE A 57 1.44 2.72 4.54
N GLU A 58 2.69 3.11 4.74
CA GLU A 58 3.11 4.50 4.78
C GLU A 58 3.73 4.89 3.43
N VAL A 59 3.25 6.01 2.89
CA VAL A 59 3.74 6.64 1.67
C VAL A 59 4.23 8.03 2.04
N TYR A 60 5.51 8.26 1.87
CA TYR A 60 6.17 9.52 2.19
C TYR A 60 7.01 9.98 1.00
N PHE A 61 6.74 11.18 0.50
CA PHE A 61 7.51 11.80 -0.57
C PHE A 61 7.38 13.33 -0.48
N PHE A 62 8.29 14.04 -1.13
CA PHE A 62 8.19 15.48 -1.29
C PHE A 62 7.47 15.82 -2.60
N CYS A 63 6.46 16.69 -2.51
CA CYS A 63 5.74 17.16 -3.69
C CYS A 63 6.43 18.38 -4.30
N ASN A 64 6.49 18.44 -5.63
CA ASN A 64 6.99 19.61 -6.37
C ASN A 64 6.04 20.82 -6.28
N GLU A 65 4.76 20.58 -6.01
CA GLU A 65 3.73 21.61 -5.92
C GLU A 65 3.62 22.17 -4.50
N GLN A 66 3.66 23.49 -4.38
CA GLN A 66 3.62 24.20 -3.09
C GLN A 66 2.28 24.91 -2.87
N THR A 67 1.47 25.04 -3.92
CA THR A 67 0.14 25.65 -3.83
C THR A 67 -0.78 24.71 -3.06
N TRP A 68 -1.26 25.17 -1.89
CA TRP A 68 -2.09 24.38 -0.98
C TRP A 68 -3.25 23.64 -1.67
N ALA A 69 -4.04 24.34 -2.49
CA ALA A 69 -5.20 23.75 -3.15
C ALA A 69 -4.84 22.58 -4.09
N LYS A 70 -3.72 22.70 -4.81
CA LYS A 70 -3.25 21.64 -5.72
C LYS A 70 -2.59 20.50 -4.95
N TYR A 71 -1.84 20.82 -3.90
CA TYR A 71 -1.25 19.80 -3.03
C TYR A 71 -2.33 18.89 -2.43
N GLU A 72 -3.41 19.47 -1.90
CA GLU A 72 -4.56 18.72 -1.38
C GLU A 72 -5.24 17.88 -2.47
N GLN A 73 -5.41 18.44 -3.67
CA GLN A 73 -5.99 17.71 -4.79
C GLN A 73 -5.13 16.51 -5.20
N ILE A 74 -3.82 16.70 -5.34
CA ILE A 74 -2.86 15.62 -5.63
C ILE A 74 -2.95 14.54 -4.57
N GLN A 75 -3.02 14.90 -3.28
CA GLN A 75 -3.16 13.93 -2.20
C GLN A 75 -4.46 13.13 -2.33
N SER A 76 -5.59 13.79 -2.60
CA SER A 76 -6.89 13.12 -2.79
C SER A 76 -6.85 12.15 -3.95
N ASP A 77 -6.38 12.60 -5.12
CA ASP A 77 -6.32 11.79 -6.35
C ASP A 77 -5.43 10.55 -6.18
N ILE A 78 -4.32 10.69 -5.43
CA ILE A 78 -3.44 9.57 -5.10
C ILE A 78 -4.17 8.51 -4.26
N PHE A 79 -4.88 8.93 -3.20
CA PHE A 79 -5.58 7.98 -2.33
C PHE A 79 -6.78 7.33 -3.02
N ASP A 80 -7.52 8.08 -3.84
CA ASP A 80 -8.61 7.55 -4.67
C ASP A 80 -8.09 6.44 -5.59
N HIS A 81 -6.96 6.68 -6.27
CA HIS A 81 -6.31 5.67 -7.09
C HIS A 81 -5.87 4.44 -6.27
N PHE A 82 -5.24 4.65 -5.11
CA PHE A 82 -4.76 3.55 -4.26
C PHE A 82 -5.90 2.65 -3.78
N PHE A 83 -7.03 3.25 -3.39
CA PHE A 83 -8.21 2.50 -2.97
C PHE A 83 -8.85 1.77 -4.13
N ALA A 84 -8.91 2.39 -5.31
CA ALA A 84 -9.47 1.77 -6.51
C ALA A 84 -8.66 0.55 -6.97
N ILE A 85 -7.33 0.61 -6.89
CA ILE A 85 -6.46 -0.44 -7.42
C ILE A 85 -6.13 -1.55 -6.40
N ALA A 86 -6.28 -1.32 -5.10
CA ALA A 86 -5.97 -2.33 -4.07
C ALA A 86 -6.67 -3.69 -4.29
N PRO A 87 -7.95 -3.76 -4.71
CA PRO A 87 -8.62 -5.03 -5.00
C PRO A 87 -7.98 -5.86 -6.12
N GLU A 88 -7.33 -5.22 -7.11
CA GLU A 88 -6.63 -5.92 -8.20
C GLU A 88 -5.43 -6.75 -7.70
N PHE A 89 -4.89 -6.38 -6.53
CA PHE A 89 -3.85 -7.15 -5.83
C PHE A 89 -4.43 -8.16 -4.84
N GLY A 90 -5.76 -8.33 -4.79
CA GLY A 90 -6.43 -9.15 -3.78
C GLY A 90 -6.29 -8.58 -2.36
N LEU A 91 -6.18 -7.26 -2.23
CA LEU A 91 -6.12 -6.56 -0.94
C LEU A 91 -7.46 -5.89 -0.64
N GLN A 92 -7.76 -5.73 0.65
CA GLN A 92 -8.94 -5.02 1.12
C GLN A 92 -8.52 -3.85 2.00
N VAL A 93 -9.11 -2.69 1.74
CA VAL A 93 -8.88 -1.49 2.53
C VAL A 93 -9.70 -1.59 3.82
N PHE A 94 -9.02 -1.52 4.96
CA PHE A 94 -9.70 -1.45 6.25
C PHE A 94 -10.39 -0.10 6.41
N GLN A 95 -11.68 -0.13 6.75
CA GLN A 95 -12.46 1.05 7.13
C GLN A 95 -13.13 0.79 8.48
N THR A 96 -12.97 1.70 9.43
CA THR A 96 -13.75 1.62 10.66
C THR A 96 -15.17 2.09 10.38
N VAL A 97 -16.17 1.35 10.85
CA VAL A 97 -17.56 1.81 10.79
C VAL A 97 -17.67 3.06 11.66
N SER A 98 -17.95 4.21 11.05
CA SER A 98 -18.44 5.38 11.79
C SER A 98 -19.92 5.17 12.05
N GLY A 99 -20.45 5.63 13.19
CA GLY A 99 -21.74 5.25 13.77
C GLY A 99 -23.02 5.50 12.94
N ARG A 100 -22.91 5.79 11.63
CA ARG A 100 -24.01 6.02 10.70
C ARG A 100 -24.26 4.89 9.68
N SER A 101 -23.36 3.92 9.54
CA SER A 101 -23.50 2.82 8.55
C SER A 101 -23.82 1.48 9.20
N LEU A 102 -25.06 1.32 9.67
CA LEU A 102 -25.67 0.02 9.96
C LEU A 102 -27.08 0.00 9.35
N THR A 103 -27.21 -0.11 8.02
CA THR A 103 -28.54 -0.27 7.39
C THR A 103 -28.53 -1.20 6.17
N ARG A 104 -27.72 -2.26 6.13
CA ARG A 104 -27.90 -3.26 5.06
C ARG A 104 -27.60 -4.69 5.48
N THR A 105 -28.37 -5.22 6.43
CA THR A 105 -28.38 -6.68 6.66
C THR A 105 -29.77 -7.24 7.01
N ILE A 106 -30.86 -6.47 6.92
CA ILE A 106 -32.21 -7.04 7.06
C ILE A 106 -33.04 -6.66 5.83
N GLN A 107 -32.85 -7.41 4.75
CA GLN A 107 -33.88 -7.70 3.75
C GLN A 107 -33.27 -8.67 2.72
N HIS A 108 -33.29 -9.96 3.05
CA HIS A 108 -33.61 -11.04 2.12
C HIS A 108 -33.85 -12.29 2.97
N SER A 109 -35.12 -12.43 3.35
CA SER A 109 -35.77 -13.66 3.80
C SER A 109 -35.80 -14.70 2.67
#